data_AF-M1CDL6-F1
#
_entry.id   AF-M1CDL6-F1
#
_cell.length_a   1.000
_cell.length_b   1.000
_cell.length_c   1.000
_cell.angle_alpha   90.00
_cell.angle_beta   90.00
_cell.angle_gamma   90.00
#
_symmetry.space_group_name_H-M   'P 1'
#
loop_
_entity.id
_entity.type
_entity.pdbx_description
1 polymer ?
#
loop_
_entity_poly.entity_id
_entity_poly.type
_entity_poly.pdbx_seq_one_letter_code
_entity_poly.pdbx_strand_id
1 'polypeptide(L)' 'MKDSVLMLASFEKTTDHLFNASVNGRDDKIEGVTECIIMGIPMTIGTGMFKLRQRYFFDF' A
#
# COMPACT_ATOMS: atom_id res chain seq x y z
N MET A 1 -5.91 3.08 8.41
CA MET A 1 -6.76 2.80 7.23
C MET A 1 -7.70 3.94 6.86
N LYS A 2 -8.37 4.63 7.82
CA LYS A 2 -9.26 5.76 7.49
C LYS A 2 -8.57 7.05 7.01
N ASP A 3 -7.26 7.18 7.20
CA ASP A 3 -6.51 8.41 6.91
C ASP A 3 -5.60 8.33 5.67
N SER A 4 -5.66 7.22 4.93
CA SER A 4 -4.90 7.07 3.70
C SER A 4 -5.37 8.07 2.65
N VAL A 5 -4.44 8.82 2.08
CA VAL A 5 -4.71 9.84 1.07
C VAL A 5 -5.10 9.15 -0.24
N LEU A 6 -4.35 8.13 -0.64
CA LEU A 6 -4.62 7.42 -1.90
C LEU A 6 -5.92 6.64 -1.84
N MET A 7 -6.25 6.04 -0.69
CA MET A 7 -7.55 5.40 -0.48
C MET A 7 -8.69 6.41 -0.61
N LEU A 8 -8.61 7.54 0.08
CA LEU A 8 -9.66 8.57 0.03
C LEU A 8 -9.80 9.15 -1.39
N ALA A 9 -8.68 9.45 -2.05
CA ALA A 9 -8.66 9.99 -3.40
C ALA A 9 -9.20 9.01 -4.47
N SER A 10 -9.11 7.69 -4.22
CA SER A 10 -9.57 6.65 -5.15
C SER A 10 -11.10 6.48 -5.22
N PHE A 11 -11.84 7.04 -4.25
CA PHE A 11 -13.29 6.93 -4.22
C PHE A 11 -13.96 8.13 -4.88
N GLU A 12 -13.83 9.31 -4.28
CA GLU A 12 -14.43 10.57 -4.77
C GLU A 12 -13.54 11.76 -4.38
N LYS A 13 -13.77 12.93 -4.98
CA LYS A 13 -13.02 14.18 -4.69
C LYS A 13 -11.50 14.03 -4.76
N THR A 14 -11.02 13.27 -5.74
CA THR A 14 -9.61 12.90 -5.94
C THR A 14 -8.66 14.10 -5.85
N THR A 15 -8.96 15.18 -6.57
CA THR A 15 -8.12 16.39 -6.59
C THR A 15 -8.04 17.04 -5.22
N ASP A 16 -9.15 17.18 -4.52
CA ASP A 16 -9.20 17.84 -3.21
C ASP A 16 -8.38 17.07 -2.19
N HIS A 17 -8.47 15.74 -2.18
CA HIS A 17 -7.69 14.90 -1.27
C HIS A 17 -6.20 14.99 -1.55
N LEU A 18 -5.78 14.95 -2.83
CA LEU A 18 -4.36 15.03 -3.20
C LEU A 18 -3.77 16.42 -2.93
N PHE A 19 -4.46 17.50 -3.31
CA PHE A 19 -3.98 18.86 -3.06
C PHE A 19 -3.88 19.16 -1.57
N ASN A 20 -4.91 18.85 -0.78
CA ASN A 20 -4.86 19.07 0.66
C ASN A 20 -3.77 18.24 1.34
N ALA A 21 -3.57 16.98 0.93
CA ALA A 21 -2.49 16.16 1.45
C ALA A 21 -1.11 16.74 1.12
N SER A 22 -0.91 17.20 -0.12
CA SER A 22 0.36 17.77 -0.57
C SER A 22 0.72 19.07 0.17
N VAL A 23 -0.26 19.96 0.37
CA VAL A 23 -0.05 21.23 1.11
C VAL A 23 0.27 20.98 2.57
N ASN A 24 -0.33 19.96 3.18
CA ASN A 24 -0.08 19.59 4.58
C ASN A 24 1.12 18.64 4.76
N GLY A 25 1.82 18.26 3.67
CA GLY A 25 2.96 17.35 3.72
C GLY A 25 2.62 15.99 4.34
N ARG A 26 1.42 15.45 4.07
CA ARG A 26 1.03 14.15 4.63
C ARG A 26 1.87 13.03 4.05
N ASP A 27 2.32 12.13 4.93
CA ASP A 27 3.01 10.90 4.56
C ASP A 27 2.04 9.72 4.64
N ASP A 28 2.07 8.86 3.62
CA ASP A 28 1.19 7.71 3.51
C ASP A 28 2.03 6.42 3.51
N LYS A 29 1.71 5.51 4.43
CA LYS A 29 2.55 4.33 4.70
C LYS A 29 2.35 3.20 3.71
N ILE A 30 1.32 3.28 2.84
CA ILE A 30 1.02 2.27 1.82
C ILE A 30 0.84 0.88 2.45
N GLU A 31 -0.01 0.79 3.48
CA GLU A 31 -0.31 -0.46 4.19
C GLU A 31 -1.71 -0.98 3.83
N GLY A 32 -2.57 -0.13 3.26
CA GLY A 32 -3.92 -0.47 2.84
C GLY A 32 -3.95 -1.21 1.51
N VAL A 33 -5.00 -2.02 1.32
CA VAL A 33 -5.22 -2.79 0.10
C VAL A 33 -5.26 -1.89 -1.14
N THR A 34 -6.03 -0.80 -1.08
CA THR A 34 -6.19 0.14 -2.20
C THR A 34 -4.87 0.75 -2.66
N GLU A 35 -4.05 1.17 -1.71
CA GLU A 35 -2.78 1.85 -1.96
C GLU A 35 -1.75 0.87 -2.52
N CYS A 36 -1.69 -0.33 -1.97
CA CYS A 36 -0.86 -1.42 -2.48
C CYS A 36 -1.21 -1.76 -3.94
N ILE A 37 -2.51 -1.77 -4.29
CA ILE A 37 -2.96 -1.97 -5.67
C ILE A 37 -2.48 -0.84 -6.58
N ILE A 38 -2.67 0.42 -6.18
CA ILE A 38 -2.24 1.60 -6.96
C ILE A 38 -0.72 1.60 -7.17
N MET A 39 0.05 1.25 -6.14
CA MET A 39 1.51 1.23 -6.17
C MET A 39 2.10 -0.04 -6.80
N GLY A 40 1.29 -1.05 -7.10
CA GLY A 40 1.76 -2.33 -7.63
C GLY A 40 2.57 -3.17 -6.62
N ILE A 41 2.34 -2.96 -5.32
CA ILE A 41 3.03 -3.68 -4.24
C ILE A 41 2.14 -4.84 -3.74
N PRO A 42 2.70 -6.04 -3.48
CA PRO A 42 1.92 -7.14 -2.91
C PRO A 42 1.31 -6.79 -1.54
N MET A 43 -0.02 -6.92 -1.42
CA MET A 43 -0.76 -6.65 -0.19
C MET A 43 -0.55 -7.74 0.87
N THR A 44 -0.50 -7.36 2.15
CA THR A 44 -0.30 -8.29 3.28
C THR A 44 -1.58 -9.02 3.71
N ILE A 45 -2.37 -9.49 2.73
CA ILE A 45 -3.59 -10.30 2.94
C ILE A 45 -3.60 -11.48 1.96
N GLY A 46 -4.31 -12.56 2.33
CA GLY A 46 -4.35 -13.78 1.52
C GLY A 46 -2.96 -14.37 1.28
N THR A 47 -2.58 -14.56 0.01
CA THR A 47 -1.28 -15.12 -0.39
C THR A 47 -0.09 -14.22 -0.04
N GLY A 48 -0.30 -12.91 0.12
CA GLY A 48 0.76 -11.97 0.51
C GLY A 48 1.00 -11.88 2.02
N MET A 49 0.27 -12.63 2.85
CA MET A 49 0.50 -12.66 4.32
C MET A 49 1.84 -13.31 4.72
N PHE A 50 2.45 -14.08 3.84
CA PHE A 50 3.72 -14.75 4.11
C PHE A 50 4.65 -14.67 2.90
N LYS A 51 5.95 -14.77 3.15
CA LYS A 51 6.97 -14.88 2.10
C LYS A 51 7.45 -16.32 2.01
N LEU A 52 7.55 -16.83 0.79
CA LEU A 52 8.14 -18.14 0.55
C LEU A 52 9.66 -18.03 0.68
N ARG A 53 10.25 -19.00 1.40
CA ARG A 53 11.70 -19.16 1.51
C ARG A 53 12.05 -20.52 0.93
N GLN A 54 12.84 -20.53 -0.13
CA GLN A 54 13.35 -21.77 -0.70
C GLN A 54 14.48 -22.28 0.19
N ARG A 55 14.36 -23.55 0.62
CA ARG A 55 15.45 -24.25 1.31
C ARG A 55 16.40 -24.80 0.26
N TYR A 56 17.63 -24.30 0.24
CA TYR A 56 18.71 -24.88 -0.56
C TYR A 56 19.45 -25.90 0.31
N PHE A 57 19.55 -27.13 -0.16
CA PHE A 57 20.31 -28.20 0.47
C PHE A 57 21.71 -28.18 -0.15
N PHE A 58 22.64 -27.50 0.51
CA PHE A 58 24.07 -27.65 0.25
C PHE A 58 24.67 -28.36 1.44
N ASP A 59 24.53 -29.69 1.46
CA ASP A 59 25.34 -30.55 2.29
C ASP A 59 26.36 -31.23 1.35
N PHE A 60 27.63 -30.86 1.49
CA PHE A 60 28.80 -31.62 1.07
C PHE A 60 29.61 -31.96 2.32
#